data_AF-A0A834NBR9-F1
#
_entry.id   AF-A0A834NBR9-F1
#
_cell.length_a   1.000
_cell.length_b   1.000
_cell.length_c   1.000
_cell.angle_alpha   90.00
_cell.angle_beta   90.00
_cell.angle_gamma   90.00
#
_symmetry.space_group_name_H-M   'P 1'
#
loop_
_entity.id
_entity.type
_entity.pdbx_description
1 polymer ?
#
loop_
_entity_poly.entity_id
_entity_poly.type
_entity_poly.pdbx_seq_one_letter_code
_entity_poly.pdbx_strand_id
1 'polypeptide(L)'
;MAPRVAFALSLILVIGHFEEGPASLAKTFTFPEYPYKETTKNEFLFRQFEQACEESGACKMLSQQASSVAKTRCIRECVSPSCYKEIYLFDQLEEGEIDVRLNSFKGCFMQRNARPRK
;
A
#
# COMPACT_ATOMS: atom_id res chain seq x y z
N MET A 1 -65.02 -16.60 15.41
CA MET A 1 -64.25 -15.46 14.89
C MET A 1 -63.08 -15.19 15.84
N ALA A 2 -61.87 -15.60 15.46
CA ALA A 2 -60.63 -15.08 16.06
C ALA A 2 -59.43 -15.45 15.17
N PRO A 3 -59.18 -14.74 14.06
CA PRO A 3 -57.92 -14.85 13.34
C PRO A 3 -56.94 -13.87 14.01
N ARG A 4 -56.39 -14.22 15.18
CA ARG A 4 -55.51 -13.31 15.94
C ARG A 4 -54.30 -13.98 16.57
N VAL A 5 -53.82 -15.09 15.99
CA VAL A 5 -52.57 -15.73 16.45
C VAL A 5 -51.53 -15.85 15.32
N ALA A 6 -51.90 -15.60 14.06
CA ALA A 6 -50.97 -15.71 12.94
C ALA A 6 -50.06 -14.48 12.75
N PHE A 7 -50.42 -13.30 13.27
CA PHE A 7 -49.66 -12.05 13.02
C PHE A 7 -48.48 -11.81 13.97
N ALA A 8 -48.37 -12.56 15.06
CA ALA A 8 -47.25 -12.40 16.00
C ALA A 8 -45.98 -13.15 15.57
N LEU A 9 -46.10 -14.18 14.73
CA LEU A 9 -44.95 -14.98 14.28
C LEU A 9 -44.23 -14.38 13.07
N SER A 10 -44.89 -13.54 12.28
CA SER A 10 -44.29 -12.89 11.11
C SER A 10 -43.37 -11.71 11.46
N LEU A 11 -43.53 -11.08 12.63
CA LEU A 11 -42.66 -9.96 13.04
C LEU A 11 -41.29 -10.43 13.57
N ILE A 12 -41.21 -11.65 14.08
CA ILE A 12 -39.96 -12.22 14.63
C ILE A 12 -38.99 -12.60 13.49
N LEU A 13 -39.50 -12.99 12.32
CA LEU A 13 -38.71 -13.35 11.14
C LEU A 13 -38.05 -12.15 10.44
N VAL A 14 -38.50 -10.91 10.68
CA VAL A 14 -37.88 -9.70 10.11
C VAL A 14 -36.74 -9.17 10.98
N ILE A 15 -36.69 -9.55 12.27
CA ILE A 15 -35.66 -9.07 13.22
C ILE A 15 -34.49 -10.08 13.33
N GLY A 16 -34.69 -11.34 12.93
CA GLY A 16 -33.74 -12.44 13.15
C GLY A 16 -32.59 -12.61 12.15
N HIS A 17 -32.44 -11.74 11.15
CA HIS A 17 -31.37 -11.85 10.12
C HIS A 17 -30.38 -10.68 10.13
N PHE A 18 -30.19 -10.02 11.28
CA PHE A 18 -28.91 -9.33 11.50
C PHE A 18 -27.91 -10.37 11.96
N GLU A 19 -27.45 -11.23 11.02
CA GLU A 19 -26.21 -11.96 11.24
C GLU A 19 -25.13 -10.90 11.39
N GLU A 20 -24.63 -10.74 12.62
CA GLU A 20 -23.32 -10.16 12.86
C GLU A 20 -22.33 -11.03 12.10
N GLY A 21 -22.03 -10.60 10.86
CA GLY A 21 -21.00 -11.22 10.05
C GLY A 21 -19.73 -11.37 10.88
N PRO A 22 -18.97 -12.46 10.71
CA PRO A 22 -17.82 -12.77 11.55
C PRO A 22 -16.96 -11.53 11.66
N ALA A 23 -16.76 -11.06 12.90
CA ALA A 23 -15.93 -9.91 13.22
C ALA A 23 -14.66 -10.02 12.38
N SER A 24 -14.54 -9.14 11.39
CA SER A 24 -13.39 -9.09 10.50
C SER A 24 -12.16 -9.01 11.38
N LEU A 25 -11.41 -10.11 11.47
CA LEU A 25 -10.16 -10.16 12.20
C LEU A 25 -9.26 -9.13 11.53
N ALA A 26 -9.08 -7.98 12.18
CA ALA A 26 -8.30 -6.89 11.64
C ALA A 26 -6.90 -7.43 11.31
N LYS A 27 -6.62 -7.61 10.03
CA LYS A 27 -5.31 -8.10 9.56
C LYS A 27 -4.33 -6.96 9.76
N THR A 28 -3.56 -7.02 10.84
CA THR A 28 -2.49 -6.05 11.09
C THR A 28 -1.43 -6.21 10.00
N PHE A 29 -1.35 -5.22 9.13
CA PHE A 29 -0.31 -5.15 8.12
C PHE A 29 1.01 -4.73 8.79
N THR A 30 2.07 -5.51 8.58
CA THR A 30 3.40 -5.25 9.18
C THR A 30 4.44 -5.21 8.07
N PHE A 31 5.42 -4.33 8.22
CA PHE A 31 6.52 -4.16 7.26
C PHE A 31 7.77 -3.67 7.99
N PRO A 32 8.98 -3.87 7.43
CA PRO A 32 10.19 -3.32 8.03
C PRO A 32 10.12 -1.79 8.12
N GLU A 33 10.32 -1.25 9.33
CA GLU A 33 10.27 0.19 9.58
C GLU A 33 11.67 0.81 9.61
N TYR A 34 11.91 1.78 8.74
CA TYR A 34 13.10 2.60 8.75
C TYR A 34 12.73 4.04 9.08
N PRO A 35 13.38 4.68 10.07
CA PRO A 35 13.09 6.06 10.40
C PRO A 35 13.43 6.96 9.21
N TYR A 36 12.49 7.83 8.86
CA TYR A 36 12.68 8.85 7.86
C TYR A 36 12.48 10.23 8.45
N LYS A 37 13.49 11.09 8.25
CA LYS A 37 13.41 12.50 8.62
C LYS A 37 13.09 13.31 7.38
N GLU A 38 11.86 13.83 7.31
CA GLU A 38 11.42 14.70 6.23
C GLU A 38 12.11 16.06 6.35
N THR A 39 13.14 16.25 5.55
CA THR A 39 13.87 17.52 5.43
C THR A 39 13.91 17.91 3.98
N THR A 40 14.02 19.20 3.68
CA THR A 40 14.12 19.69 2.29
C THR A 40 15.22 18.99 1.50
N LYS A 41 16.38 18.75 2.12
CA LYS A 41 17.50 18.05 1.47
C LYS A 41 17.16 16.60 1.13
N ASN A 42 16.53 15.88 2.05
CA ASN A 42 16.18 14.47 1.86
C ASN A 42 15.07 14.32 0.80
N GLU A 43 14.02 15.13 0.89
CA GLU A 43 12.93 15.12 -0.10
C GLU A 43 13.44 15.49 -1.50
N PHE A 44 14.30 16.50 -1.60
CA PHE A 44 14.90 16.89 -2.87
C PHE A 44 15.73 15.74 -3.47
N LEU A 45 16.63 15.14 -2.67
CA LEU A 45 17.45 14.02 -3.13
C LEU A 45 16.60 12.83 -3.57
N PHE A 46 15.59 12.47 -2.79
CA PHE A 46 14.70 11.36 -3.14
C PHE A 46 13.95 11.62 -4.44
N ARG A 47 13.38 12.81 -4.61
CA ARG A 47 12.68 13.22 -5.84
C ARG A 47 13.59 13.21 -7.06
N GLN A 48 14.86 13.58 -6.94
CA GLN A 48 15.82 13.48 -8.04
C GLN A 48 15.99 12.03 -8.52
N PHE A 49 16.07 11.08 -7.59
CA PHE A 49 16.15 9.65 -7.93
C PHE A 49 14.84 9.14 -8.53
N GLU A 50 13.69 9.52 -7.97
CA GLU A 50 12.38 9.17 -8.54
C GLU A 50 12.26 9.66 -9.98
N GLN A 51 12.62 10.93 -10.25
CA GLN A 51 12.57 11.51 -11.59
C GLN A 51 13.53 10.82 -12.56
N ALA A 52 14.77 10.56 -12.14
CA ALA A 52 15.74 9.84 -12.97
C ALA A 52 15.24 8.42 -13.33
N CYS A 53 14.58 7.75 -12.39
CA CYS A 53 13.97 6.44 -12.62
C CYS A 53 12.71 6.51 -13.49
N GLU A 54 11.87 7.52 -13.32
CA GLU A 54 10.71 7.77 -14.17
C GLU A 54 11.10 8.02 -15.63
N GLU A 55 12.19 8.74 -15.85
CA GLU A 55 12.73 9.02 -17.18
C GLU A 55 13.56 7.87 -17.76
N SER A 56 13.92 6.87 -16.94
CA SER A 56 14.64 5.67 -17.40
C SER A 56 13.80 4.86 -18.39
N GLY A 57 14.45 4.30 -19.42
CA GLY A 57 13.76 3.66 -20.55
C GLY A 57 12.72 2.60 -20.14
N ALA A 58 13.01 1.78 -19.13
CA ALA A 58 12.08 0.73 -18.67
C ALA A 58 10.80 1.31 -18.05
N CYS A 59 10.92 2.23 -17.08
CA CYS A 59 9.75 2.79 -16.41
C CYS A 59 9.02 3.84 -17.27
N LYS A 60 9.75 4.56 -18.13
CA LYS A 60 9.17 5.54 -19.07
C LYS A 60 8.19 4.88 -20.04
N MET A 61 8.54 3.70 -20.57
CA MET A 61 7.68 2.95 -21.49
C MET A 61 6.39 2.44 -20.83
N LEU A 62 6.43 2.12 -19.53
CA LEU A 62 5.23 1.70 -18.78
C LEU A 62 4.16 2.80 -18.69
N SER A 63 4.55 4.08 -18.84
CA SER A 63 3.59 5.20 -18.81
C SER A 63 2.56 5.18 -19.95
N GLN A 64 2.79 4.39 -21.00
CA GLN A 64 1.91 4.32 -22.18
C GLN A 64 0.96 3.12 -22.18
N GLN A 65 1.22 2.11 -21.35
CA GLN A 65 0.55 0.81 -21.47
C GLN A 65 0.21 0.15 -20.13
N ALA A 66 0.79 0.59 -19.01
CA ALA A 66 0.65 -0.05 -17.71
C ALA A 66 -0.14 0.80 -16.73
N SER A 67 -0.63 0.16 -15.65
CA SER A 67 -1.36 0.85 -14.59
C SER A 67 -0.46 1.79 -13.79
N SER A 68 -1.08 2.75 -13.10
CA SER A 68 -0.38 3.73 -12.26
C SER A 68 0.54 3.05 -11.22
N VAL A 69 0.05 1.95 -10.66
CA VAL A 69 0.74 1.13 -9.67
C VAL A 69 1.92 0.38 -10.26
N ALA A 70 1.80 -0.16 -11.47
CA ALA A 70 2.92 -0.82 -12.15
C ALA A 70 4.09 0.15 -12.38
N LYS A 71 3.79 1.40 -12.74
CA LYS A 71 4.79 2.46 -12.86
C LYS A 71 5.43 2.77 -11.50
N THR A 72 4.64 2.91 -10.43
CA THR A 72 5.16 3.12 -9.08
C THR A 72 6.09 1.99 -8.64
N ARG A 73 5.70 0.73 -8.84
CA ARG A 73 6.53 -0.44 -8.54
C ARG A 73 7.87 -0.38 -9.27
N CYS A 74 7.85 -0.08 -10.58
CA CYS A 74 9.06 0.08 -11.39
C CYS A 74 9.99 1.17 -10.83
N ILE A 75 9.43 2.35 -10.53
CA ILE A 75 10.22 3.49 -10.00
C ILE A 75 10.83 3.12 -8.65
N ARG A 76 10.05 2.50 -7.73
CA ARG A 76 10.54 2.10 -6.40
C ARG A 76 11.68 1.08 -6.52
N GLU A 77 11.52 0.08 -7.38
CA GLU A 77 12.56 -0.91 -7.63
C GLU A 77 13.82 -0.27 -8.25
N CYS A 78 13.66 0.65 -9.20
CA CYS A 78 14.78 1.39 -9.79
C CYS A 78 15.51 2.28 -8.77
N VAL A 79 14.78 3.02 -7.93
CA VAL A 79 15.36 3.95 -6.94
C VAL A 79 16.24 3.20 -5.95
N SER A 80 15.79 2.04 -5.46
CA SER A 80 16.60 1.17 -4.62
C SER A 80 16.09 -0.27 -4.68
N PRO A 81 16.74 -1.15 -5.47
CA PRO A 81 16.29 -2.54 -5.62
C PRO A 81 16.27 -3.29 -4.29
N SER A 82 17.22 -3.00 -3.39
CA SER A 82 17.26 -3.63 -2.07
C SER A 82 16.15 -3.14 -1.15
N CYS A 83 15.79 -1.85 -1.16
CA CYS A 83 14.70 -1.35 -0.30
C CYS A 83 13.36 -1.85 -0.81
N TYR A 84 13.21 -1.93 -2.13
CA TYR A 84 12.01 -2.45 -2.74
C TYR A 84 11.78 -3.91 -2.34
N LYS A 85 12.83 -4.73 -2.42
CA LYS A 85 12.76 -6.14 -2.03
C LYS A 85 12.36 -6.34 -0.57
N GLU A 86 12.88 -5.53 0.33
CA GLU A 86 12.60 -5.67 1.76
C GLU A 86 11.20 -5.19 2.15
N ILE A 87 10.68 -4.15 1.49
CA ILE A 87 9.44 -3.47 1.91
C ILE A 87 8.21 -3.88 1.09
N TYR A 88 8.39 -4.25 -0.17
CA TYR A 88 7.29 -4.48 -1.11
C TYR A 88 7.26 -5.87 -1.75
N LEU A 89 8.33 -6.68 -1.69
CA LEU A 89 8.35 -7.97 -2.41
C LEU A 89 7.35 -8.98 -1.87
N PHE A 90 7.17 -9.00 -0.55
CA PHE A 90 6.28 -9.96 0.12
C PHE A 90 4.79 -9.60 -0.07
N ASP A 91 4.49 -8.32 -0.33
CA ASP A 91 3.15 -7.80 -0.53
C ASP A 91 3.21 -6.59 -1.46
N GLN A 92 2.97 -6.78 -2.75
CA GLN A 92 3.16 -5.74 -3.76
C GLN A 92 1.95 -4.82 -3.84
N LEU A 93 2.18 -3.49 -3.91
CA LEU A 93 1.12 -2.48 -4.00
C LEU A 93 0.05 -2.83 -5.02
N GLU A 94 -1.22 -2.89 -4.67
CA GLU A 94 -2.33 -3.18 -5.61
C GLU A 94 -3.02 -1.91 -6.14
N GLU A 95 -3.75 -2.01 -7.26
CA GLU A 95 -4.50 -0.86 -7.80
C GLU A 95 -5.61 -0.45 -6.81
N GLY A 96 -5.62 0.82 -6.41
CA GLY A 96 -6.55 1.34 -5.40
C GLY A 96 -6.07 1.22 -3.95
N GLU A 97 -4.91 0.62 -3.69
CA GLU A 97 -4.28 0.59 -2.35
C GLU A 97 -3.61 1.93 -2.03
N ILE A 98 -3.63 2.32 -0.75
CA ILE A 98 -2.87 3.46 -0.23
C ILE A 98 -1.52 2.96 0.30
N ASP A 99 -0.42 3.46 -0.26
CA ASP A 99 0.92 3.08 0.19
C ASP A 99 1.31 3.76 1.52
N VAL A 100 1.07 3.06 2.63
CA VAL A 100 1.49 3.52 3.97
C VAL A 100 2.99 3.31 4.24
N ARG A 101 3.70 2.57 3.38
CA ARG A 101 5.09 2.15 3.59
C ARG A 101 6.12 3.14 3.03
N LEU A 102 5.66 4.13 2.25
CA LEU A 102 6.51 5.06 1.53
C LEU A 102 7.56 5.74 2.42
N ASN A 103 7.19 6.17 3.63
CA ASN A 103 8.15 6.81 4.53
C ASN A 103 9.24 5.85 4.99
N SER A 104 8.89 4.59 5.26
CA SER A 104 9.88 3.57 5.57
C SER A 104 10.81 3.30 4.38
N PHE A 105 10.27 3.27 3.16
CA PHE A 105 11.07 3.14 1.95
C PHE A 105 12.06 4.30 1.76
N LYS A 106 11.61 5.54 1.97
CA LYS A 106 12.49 6.72 1.96
C LYS A 106 13.59 6.61 3.02
N GLY A 107 13.25 6.19 4.24
CA GLY A 107 14.21 5.95 5.32
C GLY A 107 15.28 4.94 4.96
N CYS A 108 14.87 3.79 4.41
CA CYS A 108 15.75 2.76 3.90
C CYS A 108 16.71 3.28 2.82
N PHE A 109 16.18 4.02 1.84
CA PHE A 109 16.98 4.62 0.77
C PHE A 109 18.05 5.56 1.32
N MET A 110 17.68 6.45 2.25
CA MET A 110 18.63 7.39 2.86
C MET A 110 19.75 6.67 3.61
N GLN A 111 19.43 5.62 4.36
CA GLN A 111 20.44 4.82 5.06
C GLN A 111 21.42 4.12 4.11
N ARG A 112 20.97 3.72 2.93
CA ARG A 112 21.82 3.06 1.91
C ARG A 112 22.63 4.05 1.11
N ASN A 113 22.06 5.20 0.76
CA ASN A 113 22.73 6.23 -0.02
C ASN A 113 23.76 7.02 0.82
N ALA A 114 23.57 7.11 2.14
CA ALA A 114 24.52 7.74 3.04
C ALA A 114 25.78 6.90 3.34
N ARG A 115 25.78 5.60 3.01
CA ARG A 115 26.95 4.74 3.22
C ARG A 115 27.96 4.98 2.08
N PRO A 116 29.23 5.30 2.37
CA PRO A 116 30.24 5.36 1.33
C PRO A 116 30.35 3.97 0.67
N ARG A 117 30.33 3.95 -0.67
CA ARG A 117 30.62 2.72 -1.41
C ARG A 117 32.10 2.42 -1.18
N LYS A 118 32.39 1.27 -0.55
CA LYS A 118 33.75 0.73 -0.45
C LYS A 118 34.16 0.13 -1.79
#